data_AF-A0A084A114-F1
#
_entry.id   AF-A0A084A114-F1
#
_cell.length_a   1.000
_cell.length_b   1.000
_cell.length_c   1.000
_cell.angle_alpha   90.00
_cell.angle_beta   90.00
_cell.angle_gamma   90.00
#
_symmetry.space_group_name_H-M   'P 1'
#
loop_
_entity.id
_entity.type
_entity.pdbx_description
1 polymer ?
#
loop_
_entity_poly.entity_id
_entity_poly.type
_entity_poly.pdbx_seq_one_letter_code
_entity_poly.pdbx_strand_id
1 'polypeptide(L)'
;MYLMMGINFMLLNKSLKSTCLGILFTFINIGCGNANTSLFSCPDPFIVDGKSYPLINASLFDGPVENQGELVPRMTKNTREWNIDPRMDPYLVCHFNKVKNTVVLHVAGTTQCTVNENPFTVQCH
;
A
#
# COMPACT_ATOMS: atom_id res chain seq x y z
N MET A 1 3.73 -44.19 22.01
CA MET A 1 4.47 -43.03 22.55
C MET A 1 5.62 -42.75 21.59
N TYR A 2 5.84 -41.48 21.24
CA TYR A 2 7.00 -40.97 20.47
C TYR A 2 8.34 -41.42 21.08
N LEU A 3 9.53 -41.39 20.47
CA LEU A 3 10.00 -40.96 19.14
C LEU A 3 10.47 -42.25 18.34
N MET A 4 11.34 -42.30 17.31
CA MET A 4 12.24 -41.31 16.69
C MET A 4 12.66 -41.61 15.24
N MET A 5 13.09 -40.52 14.59
CA MET A 5 13.89 -40.42 13.36
C MET A 5 15.17 -41.26 13.33
N GLY A 6 15.52 -41.77 12.14
CA GLY A 6 16.78 -42.47 11.90
C GLY A 6 16.99 -42.94 10.45
N ILE A 7 16.49 -42.23 9.43
CA ILE A 7 16.72 -42.64 8.04
C ILE A 7 18.10 -42.17 7.58
N ASN A 8 19.09 -43.03 7.78
CA ASN A 8 20.29 -43.09 6.97
C ASN A 8 20.73 -44.55 6.89
N PHE A 9 20.73 -45.13 5.70
CA PHE A 9 22.02 -45.53 5.12
C PHE A 9 21.91 -45.65 3.59
N MET A 10 23.04 -45.32 2.98
CA MET A 10 23.37 -45.31 1.56
C MET A 10 22.86 -46.53 0.77
N LEU A 11 22.68 -46.35 -0.53
CA LEU A 11 23.32 -47.23 -1.53
C LEU A 11 23.49 -46.50 -2.86
N LEU A 12 24.58 -45.72 -2.96
CA LEU A 12 25.03 -45.12 -4.22
C LEU A 12 25.75 -46.20 -5.04
N ASN A 13 25.26 -46.56 -6.23
CA ASN A 13 25.97 -47.52 -7.08
C ASN A 13 25.80 -47.32 -8.59
N LYS A 14 26.95 -47.18 -9.26
CA LYS A 14 27.24 -47.37 -10.69
C LYS A 14 26.56 -46.50 -11.76
N SER A 15 27.47 -45.79 -12.43
CA SER A 15 27.54 -45.64 -13.89
C SER A 15 26.52 -44.72 -14.57
N LEU A 16 26.82 -43.42 -14.48
CA LEU A 16 26.47 -42.38 -15.44
C LEU A 16 26.36 -42.91 -16.89
N LYS A 17 25.14 -43.03 -17.42
CA LYS A 17 24.86 -43.01 -18.86
C LYS A 17 23.81 -41.94 -19.11
N SER A 18 24.19 -40.94 -19.90
CA SER A 18 23.34 -39.82 -20.28
C SER A 18 22.18 -40.30 -21.13
N THR A 19 20.94 -40.03 -20.68
CA THR A 19 19.77 -40.02 -21.55
C THR A 19 18.84 -38.90 -21.07
N CYS A 20 19.03 -37.70 -21.63
CA CYS A 20 18.13 -36.58 -21.42
C CYS A 20 16.80 -36.89 -22.14
N LEU A 21 15.78 -37.32 -21.39
CA LEU A 21 14.47 -37.62 -21.96
C LEU A 21 13.35 -36.97 -21.14
N GLY A 22 12.96 -35.78 -21.58
CA GLY A 22 11.63 -35.22 -21.35
C GLY A 22 11.21 -34.95 -19.90
N ILE A 23 11.84 -33.97 -19.24
CA ILE A 23 11.12 -33.29 -18.16
C ILE A 23 10.02 -32.46 -18.82
N LEU A 24 8.79 -32.98 -18.80
CA LEU A 24 7.61 -32.28 -19.27
C LEU A 24 7.24 -31.19 -18.25
N PHE A 25 8.03 -30.10 -18.23
CA PHE A 25 7.66 -28.87 -17.55
C PHE A 25 6.46 -28.27 -18.27
N THR A 26 5.25 -28.71 -17.89
CA THR A 26 4.04 -27.94 -18.14
C THR A 26 4.19 -26.63 -17.40
N PHE A 27 4.57 -25.59 -18.13
CA PHE A 27 4.54 -24.21 -17.66
C PHE A 27 3.09 -23.88 -17.32
N ILE A 28 2.73 -24.08 -16.05
CA ILE A 28 1.54 -23.46 -15.49
C ILE A 28 1.80 -21.97 -15.64
N ASN A 29 1.03 -21.30 -16.48
CA ASN A 29 1.07 -19.85 -16.60
C ASN A 29 0.62 -19.28 -15.25
N ILE A 30 1.59 -19.03 -14.36
CA ILE A 30 1.44 -18.11 -13.26
C ILE A 30 1.35 -16.74 -13.91
N GLY A 31 0.16 -16.39 -14.39
CA GLY A 31 -0.13 -15.05 -14.85
C GLY A 31 0.18 -14.11 -13.69
N CYS A 32 1.07 -13.14 -13.91
CA CYS A 32 1.30 -12.08 -12.95
C CYS A 32 -0.05 -11.44 -12.65
N GLY A 33 -0.58 -11.68 -11.45
CA GLY A 33 -1.87 -11.12 -11.05
C GLY A 33 -1.80 -9.61 -11.17
N ASN A 34 -2.84 -9.00 -11.73
CA ASN A 34 -2.96 -7.55 -11.78
C ASN A 34 -2.77 -7.02 -10.35
N ALA A 35 -1.69 -6.27 -10.13
CA ALA A 35 -1.47 -5.60 -8.86
C ALA A 35 -2.60 -4.58 -8.72
N ASN A 36 -3.54 -4.85 -7.82
CA ASN A 36 -4.57 -3.88 -7.47
C ASN A 36 -3.86 -2.67 -6.88
N THR A 37 -3.88 -1.53 -7.57
CA THR A 37 -3.35 -0.28 -7.03
C THR A 37 -4.12 0.03 -5.76
N SER A 38 -3.39 0.19 -4.65
CA SER A 38 -3.98 0.34 -3.32
C SER A 38 -4.72 1.66 -3.23
N LEU A 39 -6.06 1.61 -3.24
CA LEU A 39 -6.89 2.79 -3.07
C LEU A 39 -6.95 3.17 -1.60
N PHE A 40 -6.40 4.34 -1.25
CA PHE A 40 -6.51 4.91 0.08
C PHE A 40 -7.42 6.15 0.04
N SER A 41 -8.24 6.34 1.06
CA SER A 41 -9.11 7.50 1.20
C SER A 41 -9.11 7.99 2.64
N CYS A 42 -9.23 9.31 2.85
CA CYS A 42 -9.56 9.80 4.18
C CYS A 42 -10.95 9.30 4.61
N PRO A 43 -11.16 8.98 5.90
CA PRO A 43 -12.46 8.50 6.36
C PRO A 43 -13.50 9.62 6.37
N ASP A 44 -14.77 9.22 6.27
CA ASP A 44 -15.93 10.11 6.30
C ASP A 44 -16.01 10.95 7.59
N PRO A 45 -16.76 12.07 7.57
CA PRO A 45 -17.14 12.82 8.77
C PRO A 45 -17.69 11.94 9.89
N PHE A 46 -17.05 11.96 11.07
CA PHE A 46 -17.56 11.22 12.22
C PHE A 46 -18.57 12.04 13.04
N ILE A 47 -19.47 11.32 13.72
CA ILE A 47 -20.50 11.88 14.60
C ILE A 47 -20.32 11.25 15.98
N VAL A 48 -20.14 12.09 17.00
CA VAL A 48 -20.05 11.68 18.41
C VAL A 48 -21.01 12.55 19.21
N ASP A 49 -21.87 11.94 20.01
CA ASP A 49 -22.89 12.62 20.84
C ASP A 49 -23.74 13.65 20.07
N GLY A 50 -24.14 13.29 18.83
CA GLY A 50 -24.92 14.16 17.93
C GLY A 50 -24.11 15.32 17.30
N LYS A 51 -22.83 15.48 17.64
CA LYS A 51 -21.95 16.51 17.08
C LYS A 51 -21.15 15.94 15.90
N SER A 52 -21.25 16.61 14.75
CA SER A 52 -20.49 16.26 13.54
C SER A 52 -19.10 16.94 13.51
N TYR A 53 -18.12 16.16 13.07
CA TYR A 53 -16.73 16.51 12.86
C TYR A 53 -16.35 16.25 11.39
N PRO A 54 -16.66 17.20 10.47
CA PRO A 54 -16.36 17.04 9.06
C PRO A 54 -14.85 17.03 8.79
N LEU A 55 -14.43 16.22 7.83
CA LEU A 55 -13.14 16.34 7.17
C LEU A 55 -13.08 17.71 6.46
N ILE A 56 -11.98 18.46 6.65
CA ILE A 56 -11.84 19.84 6.14
C ILE A 56 -10.51 20.14 5.46
N ASN A 57 -9.49 19.31 5.69
CA ASN A 57 -8.21 19.46 5.00
C ASN A 57 -7.52 18.10 4.89
N ALA A 58 -6.58 17.99 3.94
CA ALA A 58 -5.60 16.94 3.88
C ALA A 58 -4.22 17.53 3.54
N SER A 59 -3.20 16.86 4.05
CA SER A 59 -1.77 17.17 3.87
C SER A 59 -1.03 15.89 3.48
N LEU A 60 -0.01 15.99 2.64
CA LEU A 60 0.82 14.85 2.24
C LEU A 60 2.28 15.10 2.65
N PHE A 61 2.98 14.09 3.15
CA PHE A 61 4.37 14.16 3.57
C PHE A 61 5.19 13.06 2.90
N ASP A 62 6.48 13.32 2.67
CA ASP A 62 7.47 12.31 2.28
C ASP A 62 8.20 11.82 3.54
N GLY A 63 7.77 10.66 4.06
CA GLY A 63 8.15 10.12 5.37
C GLY A 63 7.24 10.56 6.53
N PRO A 64 7.50 10.06 7.75
CA PRO A 64 6.67 10.32 8.93
C PRO A 64 6.56 11.82 9.28
N VAL A 65 5.33 12.24 9.62
CA VAL A 65 4.91 13.64 9.83
C VAL A 65 5.75 14.41 10.87
N GLU A 66 6.31 13.71 11.85
CA GLU A 66 6.94 14.30 13.05
C GLU A 66 8.16 15.19 12.76
N ASN A 67 8.83 15.00 11.62
CA ASN A 67 10.07 15.72 11.28
C ASN A 67 10.14 16.20 9.81
N GLN A 68 9.03 16.12 9.06
CA GLN A 68 9.02 16.35 7.61
C GLN A 68 8.23 17.61 7.20
N GLY A 69 8.62 18.20 6.09
CA GLY A 69 7.87 19.28 5.45
C GLY A 69 6.65 18.75 4.69
N GLU A 70 5.54 19.48 4.74
CA GLU A 70 4.36 19.16 3.92
C GLU A 70 4.69 19.34 2.43
N LEU A 71 4.38 18.33 1.62
CA LEU A 71 4.48 18.39 0.17
C LEU A 71 3.45 19.38 -0.37
N VAL A 72 3.88 20.32 -1.21
CA VAL A 72 2.99 21.32 -1.79
C VAL A 72 2.22 20.70 -2.97
N PRO A 73 0.87 20.65 -2.93
CA PRO A 73 0.08 20.16 -4.05
C PRO A 73 0.10 21.16 -5.21
N ARG A 74 -0.11 20.63 -6.41
CA ARG A 74 -0.59 21.43 -7.54
C ARG A 74 -2.04 21.83 -7.27
N MET A 75 -2.29 23.13 -7.18
CA MET A 75 -3.63 23.69 -7.04
C MET A 75 -4.33 23.81 -8.40
N THR A 76 -5.60 23.41 -8.48
CA THR A 76 -6.51 23.78 -9.57
C THR A 76 -7.67 24.60 -9.02
N LYS A 77 -8.78 24.74 -9.78
CA LYS A 77 -9.95 25.51 -9.38
C LYS A 77 -10.67 24.92 -8.16
N ASN A 78 -10.81 23.59 -8.13
CA ASN A 78 -11.54 22.83 -7.10
C ASN A 78 -10.79 21.56 -6.64
N THR A 79 -9.58 21.30 -7.15
CA THR A 79 -8.77 20.12 -6.78
C THR A 79 -7.39 20.51 -6.28
N ARG A 80 -6.80 19.64 -5.46
CA ARG A 80 -5.38 19.66 -5.09
C ARG A 80 -4.79 18.31 -5.45
N GLU A 81 -3.69 18.31 -6.18
CA GLU A 81 -3.08 17.11 -6.75
C GLU A 81 -1.61 17.01 -6.31
N TRP A 82 -1.24 15.88 -5.71
CA TRP A 82 0.15 15.48 -5.51
C TRP A 82 0.48 14.32 -6.45
N ASN A 83 1.51 14.49 -7.27
CA ASN A 83 2.12 13.37 -7.99
C ASN A 83 3.28 12.86 -7.14
N ILE A 84 3.31 11.55 -6.90
CA ILE A 84 4.23 10.89 -5.98
C ILE A 84 5.34 10.23 -6.81
N ASP A 85 6.60 10.60 -6.57
CA ASP A 85 7.74 9.91 -7.19
C ASP A 85 7.87 8.52 -6.53
N PRO A 86 8.15 7.44 -7.29
CA PRO A 86 8.31 6.09 -6.73
C PRO A 86 9.40 5.91 -5.64
N ARG A 87 10.22 6.95 -5.38
CA ARG A 87 11.21 6.98 -4.30
C ARG A 87 10.71 7.64 -3.00
N MET A 88 9.52 8.24 -3.01
CA MET A 88 8.90 8.84 -1.82
C MET A 88 8.27 7.76 -0.93
N ASP A 89 8.15 8.06 0.37
CA ASP A 89 7.44 7.25 1.36
C ASP A 89 6.18 8.00 1.85
N PRO A 90 5.05 7.98 1.11
CA PRO A 90 3.99 8.97 1.29
C PRO A 90 3.11 8.72 2.53
N TYR A 91 2.93 9.75 3.36
CA TYR A 91 1.98 9.76 4.48
C TYR A 91 0.90 10.84 4.27
N LEU A 92 -0.35 10.40 4.16
CA LEU A 92 -1.52 11.26 4.05
C LEU A 92 -2.08 11.57 5.45
N VAL A 93 -2.26 12.85 5.76
CA VAL A 93 -2.84 13.32 7.02
C VAL A 93 -4.21 13.93 6.76
N CYS A 94 -5.25 13.33 7.35
CA CYS A 94 -6.64 13.74 7.27
C CYS A 94 -7.01 14.60 8.48
N HIS A 95 -7.43 15.85 8.23
CA HIS A 95 -7.73 16.84 9.28
C HIS A 95 -9.24 17.07 9.44
N PHE A 96 -9.72 16.92 10.68
CA PHE A 96 -11.13 17.04 11.03
C PHE A 96 -11.42 18.35 11.78
N ASN A 97 -12.56 18.96 11.47
CA ASN A 97 -12.96 20.23 12.07
C ASN A 97 -13.25 20.07 13.57
N LYS A 98 -12.96 21.11 14.36
CA LYS A 98 -13.27 21.20 15.81
C LYS A 98 -12.53 20.20 16.70
N VAL A 99 -11.52 19.49 16.20
CA VAL A 99 -10.61 18.61 16.96
C VAL A 99 -9.15 18.86 16.56
N LYS A 100 -8.21 18.42 17.41
CA LYS A 100 -6.77 18.36 17.06
C LYS A 100 -6.33 16.99 16.55
N ASN A 101 -7.16 15.97 16.74
CA ASN A 101 -6.88 14.61 16.29
C ASN A 101 -6.97 14.54 14.75
N THR A 102 -5.96 13.94 14.15
CA THR A 102 -5.90 13.61 12.72
C THR A 102 -5.93 12.10 12.54
N VAL A 103 -6.23 11.66 11.32
CA VAL A 103 -5.95 10.28 10.89
C VAL A 103 -4.74 10.34 9.96
N VAL A 104 -3.72 9.53 10.24
CA VAL A 104 -2.52 9.41 9.38
C VAL A 104 -2.58 8.06 8.68
N LEU A 105 -2.47 8.07 7.35
CA LEU A 105 -2.46 6.89 6.50
C LEU A 105 -1.11 6.80 5.79
N HIS A 106 -0.44 5.65 5.90
CA HIS A 106 0.71 5.34 5.06
C HIS A 106 0.18 4.85 3.71
N VAL A 107 0.33 5.66 2.66
CA VAL A 107 -0.29 5.42 1.34
C VAL A 107 0.71 4.81 0.35
N ALA A 108 1.50 3.85 0.85
CA ALA A 108 2.59 3.23 0.10
C ALA A 108 2.15 2.62 -1.23
N GLY A 109 2.94 2.86 -2.28
CA GLY A 109 2.70 2.37 -3.64
C GLY A 109 1.68 3.18 -4.45
N THR A 110 1.11 4.25 -3.90
CA THR A 110 0.31 5.21 -4.69
C THR A 110 1.21 6.11 -5.54
N THR A 111 0.69 6.50 -6.70
CA THR A 111 1.34 7.38 -7.68
C THR A 111 0.75 8.79 -7.67
N GLN A 112 -0.50 8.95 -7.21
CA GLN A 112 -1.16 10.24 -7.11
C GLN A 112 -2.09 10.28 -5.89
N CYS A 113 -2.10 11.42 -5.20
CA CYS A 113 -3.16 11.79 -4.24
C CYS A 113 -3.91 13.01 -4.76
N THR A 114 -5.25 12.99 -4.64
CA THR A 114 -6.14 14.06 -5.09
C THR A 114 -7.15 14.41 -4.01
N VAL A 115 -7.30 15.71 -3.72
CA VAL A 115 -8.42 16.28 -2.97
C VAL A 115 -9.38 16.90 -3.97
N ASN A 116 -10.68 16.66 -3.80
CA ASN A 116 -11.73 17.55 -4.33
C ASN A 116 -12.26 18.39 -3.18
N GLU A 117 -12.42 19.69 -3.38
CA GLU A 117 -12.87 20.62 -2.33
C GLU A 117 -14.40 20.65 -2.13
N ASN A 118 -15.18 20.15 -3.10
CA ASN A 118 -16.64 20.16 -3.04
C ASN A 118 -17.28 18.96 -3.80
N PRO A 119 -17.81 17.95 -3.09
CA PRO A 119 -17.70 17.73 -1.65
C PRO A 119 -16.24 17.44 -1.24
N PHE A 120 -15.86 17.81 -0.02
CA PHE A 120 -14.50 17.58 0.48
C PHE A 120 -14.20 16.08 0.55
N THR A 121 -13.37 15.59 -0.35
CA THR A 121 -13.02 14.16 -0.51
C THR A 121 -11.55 14.01 -0.87
N VAL A 122 -10.93 12.91 -0.44
CA VAL A 122 -9.49 12.68 -0.61
C VAL A 122 -9.27 11.23 -1.00
N GLN A 123 -8.53 11.00 -2.09
CA GLN A 123 -8.25 9.69 -2.65
C GLN A 123 -6.79 9.62 -3.12
N CYS A 124 -6.11 8.50 -2.87
CA CYS A 124 -4.79 8.20 -3.39
C CYS A 124 -4.79 6.85 -4.11
N HIS A 125 -4.11 6.76 -5.25
CA HIS A 125 -4.05 5.61 -6.16
C HIS A 125 -2.69 5.48 -6.84
#